data_AF-A0AAJ5BYF8-F1
#
_entry.id   AF-A0AAJ5BYF8-F1
#
_cell.length_a   1.000
_cell.length_b   1.000
_cell.length_c   1.000
_cell.angle_alpha   90.00
_cell.angle_beta   90.00
_cell.angle_gamma   90.00
#
_symmetry.space_group_name_H-M   'P 1'
#
loop_
_entity.id
_entity.type
_entity.pdbx_description
1 polymer ?
#
loop_
_entity_poly.entity_id
_entity_poly.type
_entity_poly.pdbx_seq_one_letter_code
_entity_poly.pdbx_strand_id
1 'polypeptide(L)'
;MKNSLLVGLLLGLVCPLIAFLAMKFTNIQSQVFPDKPTGLYVIAAAINLVGCWISYKKDRDQLGNGLVLATFLGMILLVLTKNISIF
;
A
#
# COMPACT_ATOMS: atom_id res chain seq x y z
N MET A 1 -17.89 6.73 12.01
CA MET A 1 -16.82 5.75 12.29
C MET A 1 -15.87 6.39 13.30
N LYS A 2 -15.58 5.73 14.44
CA LYS A 2 -14.60 6.23 15.43
C LYS A 2 -13.27 6.43 14.71
N ASN A 3 -12.68 7.62 14.82
CA ASN A 3 -11.31 7.86 14.38
C ASN A 3 -10.44 6.86 15.13
N SER A 4 -9.85 5.91 14.42
CA SER A 4 -9.09 4.82 15.03
C SER A 4 -7.96 4.44 14.12
N LEU A 5 -6.77 4.40 14.69
CA LEU A 5 -5.54 4.00 14.01
C LEU A 5 -5.67 2.60 13.42
N LEU A 6 -6.29 1.68 14.14
CA LEU A 6 -6.48 0.30 13.72
C LEU A 6 -7.38 0.21 12.47
N VAL A 7 -8.43 1.02 12.40
CA VAL A 7 -9.30 1.09 11.21
C VAL A 7 -8.54 1.63 10.00
N GLY A 8 -7.73 2.67 10.20
CA GLY A 8 -6.88 3.20 9.13
C GLY A 8 -5.82 2.20 8.65
N LEU A 9 -5.24 1.42 9.56
CA LEU A 9 -4.29 0.37 9.24
C LEU A 9 -4.94 -0.74 8.40
N LEU A 10 -6.09 -1.25 8.83
CA LEU A 10 -6.82 -2.28 8.10
C LEU A 10 -7.22 -1.81 6.70
N LEU A 11 -7.73 -0.57 6.59
CA LEU A 11 -8.05 0.03 5.29
C LEU A 11 -6.81 0.20 4.40
N GLY A 12 -5.70 0.64 4.99
CA GLY A 12 -4.43 0.81 4.27
C GLY A 12 -3.82 -0.51 3.78
N LEU A 13 -4.16 -1.66 4.39
CA LEU A 13 -3.70 -2.96 3.92
C LEU A 13 -4.51 -3.50 2.73
N VAL A 14 -5.73 -3.01 2.51
CA VAL A 14 -6.62 -3.50 1.43
C VAL A 14 -5.99 -3.30 0.05
N CYS A 15 -5.51 -2.09 -0.25
CA CYS A 15 -4.93 -1.80 -1.57
C CYS A 15 -3.67 -2.64 -1.88
N PRO A 16 -2.68 -2.74 -0.97
CA PRO A 16 -1.52 -3.63 -1.15
C PRO A 16 -1.91 -5.10 -1.31
N LEU A 17 -2.90 -5.59 -0.55
CA LEU A 17 -3.39 -6.96 -0.66
C LEU A 17 -4.04 -7.23 -2.03
N ILE A 18 -4.85 -6.30 -2.53
CA ILE A 18 -5.44 -6.41 -3.86
C ILE A 18 -4.34 -6.44 -4.93
N ALA A 19 -3.33 -5.57 -4.82
CA ALA A 19 -2.19 -5.56 -5.74
C ALA A 19 -1.41 -6.90 -5.70
N PHE A 20 -1.19 -7.47 -4.51
CA PHE A 20 -0.55 -8.78 -4.34
C PHE A 20 -1.36 -9.89 -5.01
N LEU A 21 -2.68 -9.93 -4.77
CA LEU A 21 -3.56 -10.93 -5.38
C LEU A 21 -3.61 -10.77 -6.90
N ALA A 22 -3.69 -9.54 -7.41
CA ALA A 22 -3.66 -9.26 -8.84
C ALA A 22 -2.34 -9.76 -9.46
N MET A 23 -1.20 -9.45 -8.86
CA MET A 23 0.11 -9.93 -9.34
C MET A 23 0.25 -11.45 -9.28
N LYS A 24 -0.33 -12.11 -8.27
CA LYS A 24 -0.21 -13.56 -8.08
C LYS A 24 -1.10 -14.36 -9.04
N PHE A 25 -2.33 -13.89 -9.29
CA PHE A 25 -3.33 -14.63 -10.05
C PHE A 25 -3.51 -14.12 -11.49
N THR A 26 -2.93 -12.98 -11.83
CA THR A 26 -3.04 -12.41 -13.19
C THR A 26 -1.69 -11.96 -13.74
N ASN A 27 -1.56 -11.97 -15.07
CA ASN A 27 -0.42 -11.40 -15.79
C ASN A 27 -0.57 -9.88 -16.05
N ILE A 28 -1.42 -9.18 -15.28
CA ILE A 28 -1.63 -7.73 -15.48
C ILE A 28 -0.32 -6.95 -15.30
N GLN A 29 0.52 -7.40 -14.36
CA GLN A 29 1.81 -6.77 -14.12
C GLN A 29 2.73 -6.84 -15.34
N SER A 30 2.84 -7.99 -15.98
CA SER A 30 3.72 -8.20 -17.15
C SER A 30 3.18 -7.53 -18.42
N GLN A 31 1.87 -7.32 -18.51
CA GLN A 31 1.23 -6.65 -19.65
C GLN A 31 1.28 -5.11 -19.54
N VAL A 32 1.04 -4.56 -18.35
CA VAL A 32 0.95 -3.10 -18.15
C VAL A 32 2.30 -2.50 -17.72
N PHE A 33 3.11 -3.24 -16.97
CA PHE A 33 4.40 -2.79 -16.43
C PHE A 33 5.52 -3.84 -16.64
N PRO A 34 5.84 -4.21 -17.89
CA PRO A 34 6.82 -5.26 -18.20
C PRO A 34 8.19 -5.00 -17.55
N ASP A 35 8.68 -3.76 -17.58
CA ASP A 35 10.01 -3.40 -17.07
C ASP A 35 10.05 -3.08 -15.57
N LYS A 36 8.89 -3.01 -14.90
CA LYS A 36 8.81 -2.57 -13.50
C LYS A 36 8.09 -3.60 -12.66
N PRO A 37 8.76 -4.61 -12.07
CA PRO A 37 8.11 -5.71 -11.33
C PRO A 37 7.35 -5.26 -10.07
N THR A 38 7.45 -3.99 -9.68
CA THR A 38 6.81 -3.43 -8.48
C THR A 38 5.67 -2.44 -8.80
N GLY A 39 5.30 -2.28 -10.08
CA GLY A 39 4.40 -1.23 -10.56
C GLY A 39 3.04 -1.16 -9.84
N LEU A 40 2.33 -2.30 -9.71
CA LEU A 40 1.03 -2.31 -9.03
C LEU A 40 1.14 -1.98 -7.53
N TYR A 41 2.23 -2.35 -6.85
CA TYR A 41 2.43 -1.96 -5.45
C TYR A 41 2.67 -0.45 -5.29
N VAL A 42 3.34 0.19 -6.24
CA VAL A 42 3.52 1.65 -6.25
C VAL A 42 2.18 2.36 -6.41
N ILE A 43 1.31 1.84 -7.29
CA ILE A 43 -0.05 2.36 -7.45
C ILE A 43 -0.84 2.20 -6.15
N ALA A 44 -0.78 1.02 -5.51
CA ALA A 44 -1.44 0.79 -4.24
C ALA A 44 -0.96 1.77 -3.14
N ALA A 45 0.35 2.03 -3.07
CA ALA A 45 0.92 3.01 -2.15
C ALA A 45 0.45 4.44 -2.45
N ALA A 46 0.35 4.81 -3.72
CA ALA A 46 -0.18 6.11 -4.12
C ALA A 46 -1.64 6.30 -3.70
N ILE A 47 -2.48 5.27 -3.84
CA ILE A 47 -3.87 5.29 -3.38
C ILE A 47 -3.94 5.50 -1.86
N ASN A 48 -3.09 4.80 -1.08
CA ASN A 48 -3.02 5.00 0.37
C ASN A 48 -2.59 6.42 0.75
N LEU A 49 -1.64 7.01 0.03
CA LEU A 49 -1.19 8.39 0.25
C LEU A 49 -2.32 9.41 -0.03
N VAL A 50 -3.09 9.20 -1.09
CA VAL A 50 -4.29 10.02 -1.38
C VAL A 50 -5.32 9.85 -0.27
N GLY A 51 -5.56 8.62 0.20
CA GLY A 51 -6.46 8.35 1.33
C GLY A 51 -6.00 9.02 2.63
N CYS A 52 -4.69 9.02 2.87
CA CYS A 52 -4.06 9.70 4.00
C CYS A 52 -4.28 11.22 3.93
N TRP A 53 -4.02 11.83 2.76
CA TRP A 53 -4.25 13.25 2.53
C TRP A 53 -5.71 13.65 2.77
N ILE A 54 -6.67 12.86 2.26
CA ILE A 54 -8.10 13.10 2.48
C ILE A 54 -8.46 12.95 3.97
N SER A 55 -7.83 12.02 4.68
CA SER A 55 -8.08 11.80 6.10
C SER A 55 -7.63 12.98 6.95
N TYR A 56 -6.44 13.54 6.68
CA TYR A 56 -5.96 14.75 7.35
C TYR A 56 -6.83 15.97 7.02
N LYS A 57 -7.30 16.09 5.78
CA LYS A 57 -8.23 17.18 5.40
C LYS A 57 -9.58 17.13 6.12
N LYS A 58 -9.94 15.99 6.72
CA LYS A 58 -11.22 15.76 7.42
C LYS A 58 -11.05 15.61 8.94
N ASP A 59 -9.93 16.04 9.50
CA ASP A 59 -9.59 15.89 10.94
C ASP A 59 -9.65 14.43 11.43
N ARG A 60 -9.33 13.48 10.54
CA ARG A 60 -9.28 12.04 10.83
C ARG A 60 -7.84 11.57 11.00
N ASP A 61 -7.10 12.24 11.88
CA ASP A 61 -5.64 12.05 12.01
C ASP A 61 -5.24 10.62 12.33
N GLN A 62 -5.95 9.93 13.24
CA GLN A 62 -5.64 8.55 13.57
C GLN A 62 -5.85 7.62 12.38
N LEU A 63 -6.89 7.86 11.57
CA LEU A 63 -7.16 7.11 10.35
C LEU A 63 -6.03 7.34 9.32
N GLY A 64 -5.63 8.60 9.12
CA GLY A 64 -4.49 8.98 8.29
C GLY A 64 -3.19 8.32 8.74
N ASN A 65 -2.91 8.32 10.05
CA ASN A 65 -1.74 7.67 10.64
C ASN A 65 -1.76 6.14 10.43
N GLY A 66 -2.94 5.52 10.52
CA GLY A 66 -3.11 4.10 10.21
C GLY A 66 -2.77 3.78 8.75
N LEU A 67 -3.22 4.60 7.80
CA LEU A 67 -2.90 4.46 6.37
C LEU A 67 -1.39 4.60 6.11
N VAL A 68 -0.73 5.57 6.75
CA VAL A 68 0.73 5.74 6.66
C VAL A 68 1.44 4.52 7.23
N LEU A 69 1.02 4.05 8.41
CA LEU A 69 1.61 2.87 9.06
C LEU A 69 1.47 1.63 8.18
N ALA A 70 0.31 1.40 7.56
CA ALA A 70 0.10 0.28 6.63
C ALA A 70 1.07 0.35 5.44
N THR A 71 1.24 1.54 4.88
CA THR A 71 2.11 1.76 3.71
C THR A 71 3.58 1.57 4.09
N PHE A 72 3.98 2.02 5.28
CA PHE A 72 5.32 1.83 5.81
C PHE A 72 5.62 0.35 6.06
N LEU A 73 4.71 -0.38 6.73
CA LEU A 73 4.83 -1.82 6.94
C LEU A 73 4.86 -2.59 5.61
N GLY A 74 4.04 -2.19 4.64
CA GLY A 74 4.04 -2.76 3.29
C GLY A 74 5.38 -2.57 2.58
N MET A 75 6.01 -1.40 2.71
CA MET A 75 7.33 -1.13 2.15
C MET A 75 8.42 -1.97 2.84
N ILE A 76 8.39 -2.11 4.17
CA ILE A 76 9.30 -2.99 4.90
C ILE A 76 9.15 -4.45 4.42
N LEU A 77 7.92 -4.94 4.34
CA LEU A 77 7.64 -6.29 3.83
C LEU A 77 8.16 -6.48 2.42
N LEU A 78 7.99 -5.48 1.55
CA LEU A 78 8.51 -5.52 0.19
C LEU A 78 10.03 -5.64 0.18
N VAL A 79 10.73 -4.80 0.96
CA VAL A 79 12.19 -4.83 1.10
C VAL A 79 12.67 -6.19 1.61
N LEU A 80 12.04 -6.73 2.65
CA LEU A 80 12.39 -8.04 3.22
C LEU A 80 12.14 -9.18 2.23
N THR A 81 11.02 -9.15 1.52
CA THR A 81 10.63 -10.22 0.59
C THR A 81 11.49 -10.20 -0.67
N LYS A 82 11.91 -9.02 -1.13
CA LYS A 82 12.67 -8.90 -2.37
C LYS A 82 14.12 -9.36 -2.27
N ASN A 83 14.61 -9.85 -1.12
CA ASN A 83 16.02 -10.16 -0.87
C ASN A 83 16.89 -9.18 -1.64
N ILE A 84 16.86 -7.91 -1.25
CA ILE A 84 17.70 -6.90 -1.89
C ILE A 84 19.15 -7.34 -1.62
N SER A 85 19.72 -8.13 -2.54
CA SER A 85 21.15 -8.27 -2.70
C SER A 85 21.60 -6.90 -3.19
N ILE A 86 21.91 -6.03 -2.23
CA ILE A 86 22.69 -4.82 -2.48
C ILE A 86 24.14 -5.32 -2.64
N PHE A 87 24.40 -6.09 -3.68
CA PHE A 87 25.73 -6.54 -4.12
C PHE A 87 25.66 -6.87 -5.60
#